data_AF-Q9SB55-F1
#
_entry.id   AF-Q9SB55-F1
#
_cell.length_a   1.000
_cell.length_b   1.000
_cell.length_c   1.000
_cell.angle_alpha   90.00
_cell.angle_beta   90.00
_cell.angle_gamma   90.00
#
_symmetry.space_group_name_H-M   'P 1'
#
loop_
_entity.id
_entity.type
_entity.pdbx_description
1 polymer ?
#
loop_
_entity_poly.entity_id
_entity_poly.type
_entity_poly.pdbx_seq_one_letter_code
_entity_poly.pdbx_strand_id
1 'polypeptide(L)'
;MEKDPDFAVSLLWDGENTPVEVDQVDNLINNIEASVRTADPRYHLAQRKVLVGHENLDFIKENEKSLQVQGFRLIKPPYRERKCVICDGSVQTSRHKRYPYERPYDVADRLILQELLVQKLLCF
;
A
#
# COMPACT_ATOMS: atom_id res chain seq x y z
N MET A 1 -16.78 -14.83 -16.66
CA MET A 1 -15.67 -14.54 -17.58
C MET A 1 -14.49 -14.15 -16.71
N GLU A 2 -13.38 -14.84 -16.86
CA GLU A 2 -12.10 -14.43 -16.29
C GLU A 2 -11.74 -13.07 -16.90
N LYS A 3 -11.39 -12.08 -16.08
CA LYS A 3 -11.07 -10.74 -16.59
C LYS A 3 -9.71 -10.82 -17.31
N ASP A 4 -9.60 -10.11 -18.43
CA ASP A 4 -8.42 -10.15 -19.30
C ASP A 4 -7.20 -9.50 -18.60
N PRO A 5 -6.11 -10.24 -18.34
CA PRO A 5 -4.96 -9.73 -17.59
C PRO A 5 -4.29 -8.52 -18.24
N ASP A 6 -4.41 -8.34 -19.55
CA ASP A 6 -3.85 -7.17 -20.27
C ASP A 6 -4.51 -5.85 -19.84
N PHE A 7 -5.69 -5.92 -19.22
CA PHE A 7 -6.42 -4.77 -18.67
C PHE A 7 -6.39 -4.72 -17.14
N ALA A 8 -5.57 -5.55 -16.49
CA ALA A 8 -5.41 -5.51 -15.04
C ALA A 8 -4.50 -4.35 -14.61
N VAL A 9 -4.99 -3.53 -13.67
CA VAL A 9 -4.25 -2.41 -13.09
C VAL A 9 -3.80 -2.79 -11.68
N SER A 10 -2.49 -2.83 -11.47
CA SER A 10 -1.90 -3.04 -10.15
C SER A 10 -2.20 -1.88 -9.21
N LEU A 11 -2.65 -2.19 -7.99
CA LEU A 11 -2.79 -1.21 -6.92
C LEU A 11 -1.73 -1.45 -5.85
N LEU A 12 -0.92 -0.41 -5.61
CA LEU A 12 0.02 -0.34 -4.50
C LEU A 12 -0.34 0.85 -3.64
N TRP A 13 -0.52 0.60 -2.35
CA TRP A 13 -1.05 1.56 -1.41
C TRP A 13 -0.09 1.75 -0.24
N ASP A 14 0.29 3.00 0.03
CA ASP A 14 0.98 3.39 1.26
C ASP A 14 -0.05 3.77 2.34
N GLY A 15 -0.34 2.83 3.23
CA GLY A 15 -1.36 2.99 4.28
C GLY A 15 -0.94 3.93 5.40
N GLU A 16 0.36 4.23 5.56
CA GLU A 16 0.81 5.21 6.55
C GLU A 16 0.59 6.65 6.07
N ASN A 17 0.76 6.90 4.77
CA ASN A 17 0.57 8.22 4.18
C ASN A 17 -0.88 8.52 3.79
N THR A 18 -1.68 7.47 3.56
CA THR A 18 -3.08 7.61 3.13
C THR A 18 -4.00 6.68 3.93
N PRO A 19 -4.06 6.83 5.26
CA PRO A 19 -5.00 6.08 6.08
C PRO A 19 -6.44 6.48 5.70
N VAL A 20 -7.37 5.53 5.84
CA VAL A 20 -8.81 5.78 5.72
C VAL A 20 -9.54 5.31 6.97
N GLU A 21 -10.81 5.66 7.10
CA GLU A 21 -11.64 5.19 8.21
C GLU A 21 -11.97 3.69 8.08
N VAL A 22 -12.47 3.14 9.18
CA VAL A 22 -12.70 1.71 9.44
C VAL A 22 -13.71 1.04 8.49
N ASP A 23 -14.51 1.83 7.79
CA ASP A 23 -15.57 1.37 6.89
C ASP A 23 -15.40 1.90 5.45
N GLN A 24 -14.28 2.57 5.17
CA GLN A 24 -14.06 3.24 3.89
C GLN A 24 -13.35 2.37 2.85
N VAL A 25 -12.77 1.22 3.22
CA VAL A 25 -11.95 0.41 2.30
C VAL A 25 -12.74 -0.02 1.08
N ASP A 26 -13.90 -0.65 1.26
CA ASP A 26 -14.69 -1.14 0.13
C ASP A 26 -15.15 0.00 -0.79
N ASN A 27 -15.55 1.13 -0.21
CA ASN A 27 -15.92 2.34 -0.97
C ASN A 27 -14.73 2.91 -1.74
N LEU A 28 -13.55 2.98 -1.12
CA LEU A 28 -12.32 3.42 -1.77
C LEU A 28 -11.99 2.53 -2.97
N ILE A 29 -12.00 1.21 -2.79
CA ILE A 29 -11.69 0.26 -3.86
C ILE A 29 -12.70 0.34 -4.99
N ASN A 30 -14.00 0.43 -4.69
CA ASN A 30 -15.04 0.63 -5.70
C ASN A 30 -14.86 1.93 -6.48
N ASN A 31 -14.48 3.01 -5.80
CA ASN A 31 -14.23 4.31 -6.43
C ASN A 31 -12.98 4.27 -7.33
N ILE A 32 -11.91 3.61 -6.89
CA ILE A 32 -10.70 3.43 -7.72
C ILE A 32 -11.03 2.57 -8.94
N GLU A 33 -11.75 1.44 -8.76
CA GLU A 33 -12.17 0.56 -9.87
C GLU A 33 -13.07 1.32 -10.87
N ALA A 34 -13.99 2.14 -10.39
CA ALA A 34 -14.80 3.00 -11.26
C ALA A 34 -13.93 4.03 -12.00
N SER A 35 -12.97 4.64 -11.30
CA SER A 35 -12.07 5.65 -11.89
C SER A 35 -11.20 5.07 -13.00
N VAL A 36 -10.61 3.88 -12.83
CA VAL A 36 -9.80 3.26 -13.90
C VAL A 36 -10.66 2.92 -15.13
N ARG A 37 -11.93 2.56 -14.91
CA ARG A 37 -12.87 2.31 -16.01
C ARG A 37 -13.27 3.57 -16.78
N THR A 38 -13.15 4.75 -16.19
CA THR A 38 -13.36 6.00 -16.94
C THR A 38 -12.27 6.24 -17.99
N ALA A 39 -11.07 5.67 -17.81
CA ALA A 39 -10.00 5.75 -18.79
C ALA A 39 -10.20 4.72 -19.93
N ASP A 40 -10.55 3.48 -19.61
CA ASP A 40 -11.02 2.45 -20.56
C ASP A 40 -11.95 1.48 -19.83
N PRO A 41 -13.18 1.21 -20.34
CA PRO A 41 -14.14 0.32 -19.68
C PRO A 41 -13.64 -1.11 -19.41
N ARG A 42 -12.61 -1.57 -20.12
CA ARG A 42 -12.00 -2.90 -19.91
C ARG A 42 -11.08 -2.95 -18.71
N TYR A 43 -10.51 -1.81 -18.29
CA TYR A 43 -9.63 -1.75 -17.13
C TYR A 43 -10.33 -2.17 -15.84
N HIS A 44 -9.58 -2.82 -14.98
CA HIS A 44 -10.04 -3.26 -13.66
C HIS A 44 -8.85 -3.42 -12.73
N LEU A 45 -9.08 -3.40 -11.42
CA LEU A 45 -7.99 -3.64 -10.48
C LEU A 45 -7.58 -5.10 -10.49
N ALA A 46 -6.27 -5.32 -10.42
CA ALA A 46 -5.70 -6.65 -10.26
C ALA A 46 -6.26 -7.34 -9.00
N GLN A 47 -6.40 -8.67 -9.07
CA GLN A 47 -6.94 -9.44 -7.96
C GLN A 47 -6.04 -9.33 -6.72
N ARG A 48 -4.72 -9.40 -6.92
CA ARG A 48 -3.73 -9.15 -5.86
C ARG A 48 -3.35 -7.67 -5.83
N LYS A 49 -3.51 -7.06 -4.66
CA LYS A 49 -3.15 -5.67 -4.38
C LYS A 49 -2.08 -5.65 -3.30
N VAL A 50 -1.30 -4.59 -3.20
CA VAL A 50 -0.25 -4.46 -2.19
C VAL A 50 -0.57 -3.27 -1.30
N LEU A 51 -0.54 -3.52 0.01
CA LEU A 51 -0.60 -2.47 1.03
C LEU A 51 0.73 -2.48 1.77
N VAL A 52 1.42 -1.34 1.80
CA VAL A 52 2.58 -1.14 2.65
C VAL A 52 2.15 -0.34 3.88
N GLY A 53 2.41 -0.88 5.05
CA GLY A 53 2.05 -0.22 6.30
C GLY A 53 2.22 -1.12 7.51
N HIS A 54 2.17 -0.51 8.69
CA HIS A 54 2.29 -1.25 9.94
C HIS A 54 0.95 -1.82 10.40
N GLU A 55 0.92 -3.09 10.82
CA GLU A 55 -0.32 -3.78 11.22
C GLU A 55 -1.02 -3.16 12.45
N ASN A 56 -0.28 -2.42 13.27
CA ASN A 56 -0.82 -1.73 14.44
C ASN A 56 -1.43 -0.36 14.12
N LEU A 57 -1.45 0.08 12.86
CA LEU A 57 -2.24 1.25 12.49
C LEU A 57 -3.71 0.89 12.65
N ASP A 58 -4.47 1.72 13.38
CA ASP A 58 -5.88 1.46 13.69
C ASP A 58 -6.67 1.15 12.41
N PHE A 59 -6.46 1.94 11.36
CA PHE A 59 -7.00 1.68 10.02
C PHE A 59 -6.76 0.24 9.53
N ILE A 60 -5.52 -0.24 9.54
CA ILE A 60 -5.17 -1.58 9.02
C ILE A 60 -5.74 -2.66 9.92
N LYS A 61 -5.59 -2.47 11.24
CA LYS A 61 -6.04 -3.43 12.25
C LYS A 61 -7.56 -3.62 12.20
N GLU A 62 -8.30 -2.54 12.09
CA GLU A 62 -9.77 -2.57 12.11
C GLU A 62 -10.36 -3.02 10.77
N ASN A 63 -9.64 -2.82 9.65
CA ASN A 63 -10.06 -3.26 8.32
C ASN A 63 -9.46 -4.60 7.85
N GLU A 64 -8.73 -5.34 8.70
CA GLU A 64 -7.91 -6.49 8.26
C GLU A 64 -8.71 -7.48 7.38
N LYS A 65 -9.94 -7.82 7.79
CA LYS A 65 -10.81 -8.72 7.03
C LYS A 65 -11.21 -8.15 5.67
N SER A 66 -11.61 -6.88 5.61
CA SER A 66 -11.98 -6.23 4.34
C SER A 66 -10.77 -6.18 3.41
N LEU A 67 -9.60 -5.80 3.92
CA LEU A 67 -8.35 -5.78 3.15
C LEU A 67 -8.02 -7.17 2.57
N GLN A 68 -8.14 -8.24 3.38
CA GLN A 68 -7.92 -9.61 2.90
C GLN A 68 -8.94 -10.03 1.82
N VAL A 69 -10.23 -9.73 2.02
CA VAL A 69 -11.29 -10.05 1.04
C VAL A 69 -11.08 -9.30 -0.27
N GLN A 70 -10.60 -8.05 -0.21
CA GLN A 70 -10.26 -7.23 -1.37
C GLN A 70 -8.96 -7.67 -2.07
N GLY A 71 -8.25 -8.66 -1.52
CA GLY A 71 -7.05 -9.25 -2.10
C GLY A 71 -5.75 -8.51 -1.79
N PHE A 72 -5.70 -7.73 -0.71
CA PHE A 72 -4.48 -7.06 -0.28
C PHE A 72 -3.49 -8.02 0.39
N ARG A 73 -2.24 -7.95 -0.05
CA ARG A 73 -1.07 -8.45 0.67
C ARG A 73 -0.46 -7.30 1.45
N LEU A 74 -0.50 -7.38 2.78
CA LEU A 74 0.18 -6.44 3.66
C LEU A 74 1.69 -6.72 3.67
N ILE A 75 2.48 -5.70 3.35
CA ILE A 75 3.94 -5.70 3.48
C ILE A 75 4.29 -4.76 4.62
N LYS A 76 4.84 -5.34 5.69
CA LYS A 76 5.29 -4.58 6.85
C LYS A 76 6.64 -3.94 6.53
N PRO A 77 6.75 -2.61 6.49
CA PRO A 77 8.06 -1.98 6.37
C PRO A 77 8.87 -2.26 7.65
N PRO A 78 10.20 -2.43 7.56
CA PRO A 78 11.03 -2.56 8.74
C PRO A 78 10.86 -1.31 9.61
N TYR A 79 10.46 -1.49 10.89
CA TYR A 79 10.23 -0.40 11.84
C TYR A 79 11.47 0.50 11.92
N ARG A 80 11.33 1.83 11.76
CA ARG A 80 12.47 2.77 11.78
C ARG A 80 12.29 3.86 12.79
N GLU A 81 13.41 4.42 13.24
CA GLU A 81 13.38 5.57 14.11
C GLU A 81 12.83 6.76 13.30
N ARG A 82 11.70 7.31 13.72
CA ARG A 82 11.20 8.59 13.21
C ARG A 82 11.52 9.66 14.22
N LYS A 83 12.21 10.68 13.74
CA LYS A 83 12.46 11.90 14.48
C LYS A 83 11.50 12.99 14.02
N CYS A 84 10.98 13.75 14.96
CA CYS A 84 10.23 14.96 14.67
C CYS A 84 11.16 15.94 13.96
N VAL A 85 10.77 16.43 12.79
CA VAL A 85 11.57 17.39 12.02
C VAL A 85 11.80 18.70 12.79
N ILE A 86 10.88 19.07 13.68
CA ILE A 86 10.93 20.33 14.42
C ILE A 86 11.82 20.23 15.66
N CYS A 87 11.66 19.18 16.46
CA CYS A 87 12.35 19.08 17.76
C CYS A 87 13.49 18.05 17.81
N ASP A 88 13.73 17.30 16.73
CA ASP A 88 14.66 16.16 16.64
C ASP A 88 14.43 15.04 17.69
N GLY A 89 13.33 15.13 18.44
CA GLY A 89 12.88 14.10 19.37
C GLY A 89 12.37 12.87 18.61
N SER A 90 12.66 11.68 19.12
CA SER A 90 12.12 10.44 18.55
C SER A 90 10.60 10.38 18.78
N VAL A 91 9.84 10.46 17.70
CA VAL A 91 8.39 10.22 17.66
C VAL A 91 8.06 8.74 17.50
N GLN A 92 9.00 7.94 16.99
CA GLN A 92 8.91 6.49 16.95
C GLN A 92 10.31 5.93 17.10
N THR A 93 10.58 5.19 18.16
CA THR A 93 11.88 4.57 18.40
C THR A 93 12.03 3.26 17.61
N SER A 94 13.23 2.94 17.15
CA SER A 94 13.53 1.65 16.52
C SER A 94 14.97 1.22 16.81
N ARG A 95 15.20 -0.10 16.79
CA ARG A 95 16.55 -0.70 16.83
C ARG A 95 17.19 -0.80 15.44
N HIS A 96 16.45 -0.55 14.36
CA HIS A 96 17.00 -0.57 13.01
C HIS A 96 17.79 0.71 12.72
N LYS A 97 19.04 0.54 12.29
CA LYS A 97 19.93 1.65 11.94
C LYS A 97 19.37 2.42 10.75
N ARG A 98 19.21 3.73 10.90
CA ARG A 98 18.78 4.64 9.82
C ARG A 98 19.95 4.85 8.86
N TYR A 99 19.78 4.53 7.57
CA TYR A 99 20.81 4.85 6.57
C TYR A 99 20.65 6.29 6.05
N PRO A 100 21.73 7.00 5.68
CA PRO A 100 21.68 8.43 5.33
C PRO A 100 20.76 8.76 4.15
N TYR A 101 20.53 7.79 3.27
CA TYR A 101 19.69 7.92 2.08
C TYR A 101 18.25 7.45 2.31
N GLU A 102 17.86 7.17 3.55
CA GLU A 102 16.51 6.70 3.88
C GLU A 102 15.67 7.84 4.43
N ARG A 103 14.93 8.52 3.54
CA ARG A 103 13.87 9.44 3.97
C ARG A 103 12.73 8.67 4.65
N PRO A 104 11.91 9.31 5.51
CA PRO A 104 10.81 8.66 6.22
C PRO A 104 9.83 7.86 5.34
N TYR A 105 9.76 8.18 4.05
CA TYR A 105 8.86 7.61 3.04
C TYR A 105 9.57 6.73 2.00
N ASP A 106 10.91 6.79 1.91
CA ASP A 106 11.68 6.04 0.89
C ASP A 106 11.51 4.53 1.04
N VAL A 107 11.14 4.04 2.21
CA VAL A 107 10.94 2.60 2.47
C VAL A 107 9.70 2.11 1.78
N ALA A 108 8.59 2.83 1.98
CA ALA A 108 7.33 2.49 1.36
C ALA A 108 7.47 2.62 -0.15
N ASP A 109 8.06 3.73 -0.62
CA ASP A 109 8.32 3.93 -2.04
C ASP A 109 9.21 2.83 -2.63
N ARG A 110 10.29 2.43 -1.95
CA ARG A 110 11.15 1.33 -2.42
C ARG A 110 10.45 -0.02 -2.41
N LEU A 111 9.63 -0.30 -1.39
CA LEU A 111 8.85 -1.54 -1.34
C LEU A 111 7.79 -1.56 -2.44
N ILE A 112 7.12 -0.44 -2.68
CA ILE A 112 6.18 -0.26 -3.78
C ILE A 112 6.88 -0.43 -5.12
N LEU A 113 8.04 0.20 -5.33
CA LEU A 113 8.84 0.06 -6.54
C LEU A 113 9.35 -1.39 -6.72
N GLN A 114 9.74 -2.05 -5.64
CA GLN A 114 10.16 -3.44 -5.67
C GLN A 114 8.99 -4.36 -6.05
N GLU A 115 7.80 -4.14 -5.52
CA GLU A 115 6.61 -4.90 -5.91
C GLU A 115 6.16 -4.59 -7.34
N LEU A 116 6.29 -3.35 -7.82
CA LEU A 116 6.11 -3.02 -9.24
C LEU A 116 7.07 -3.79 -10.13
N LEU A 117 8.34 -3.89 -9.74
CA LEU A 117 9.36 -4.67 -10.46
C LEU A 117 9.02 -6.16 -10.47
N VAL A 118 8.63 -6.72 -9.32
CA VAL A 118 8.22 -8.14 -9.22
C VAL A 118 7.01 -8.42 -10.09
N GLN A 119 5.98 -7.56 -10.06
CA GLN A 119 4.79 -7.70 -10.90
C GLN A 119 5.13 -7.64 -12.40
N LYS A 120 6.02 -6.72 -12.81
CA LYS A 120 6.45 -6.65 -14.22
C LYS A 120 7.34 -7.80 -14.67
N LEU A 121 8.18 -8.33 -13.78
CA LEU A 121 9.12 -9.41 -14.12
C LEU A 121 8.47 -10.80 -14.09
N LEU A 122 7.41 -10.98 -13.29
CA LEU A 122 6.75 -12.28 -13.15
C LEU A 122 5.59 -12.51 -14.12
N CYS A 123 5.23 -11.54 -14.99
CA CYS A 123 4.18 -11.66 -16.01
C CYS A 123 2.97 -12.50 -15.54
N PHE A 124 2.17 -11.96 -14.63
CA PHE A 124 0.79 -12.42 -14.46
C PHE A 124 -0.10 -11.71 -15.47
#